data_AF-A0A350CPI0-F1
#
_entry.id   AF-A0A350CPI0-F1
#
_cell.length_a   1.000
_cell.length_b   1.000
_cell.length_c   1.000
_cell.angle_alpha   90.00
_cell.angle_beta   90.00
_cell.angle_gamma   90.00
#
_symmetry.space_group_name_H-M   'P 1'
#
loop_
_entity.id
_entity.type
_entity.pdbx_description
1 polymer ?
#
loop_
_entity_poly.entity_id
_entity_poly.type
_entity_poly.pdbx_seq_one_letter_code
_entity_poly.pdbx_strand_id
1 'polypeptide(L)'
;GGSTTVNWTSSFRTPTATLDYWRANFALAGYDIETMARWFAMIEGRLNVSDWQAAPNENNDLLRRGADKLGISSGLIRRNVRACWNLGYCGMGCPT
;
A
#
# COMPACT_ATOMS: atom_id res chain seq x y z
N GLY A 1 -1.87 5.66 16.47
CA GLY A 1 -1.24 6.75 17.23
C GLY A 1 0.08 6.30 17.84
N GLY A 2 0.99 5.77 17.03
CA GLY A 2 2.36 5.41 17.41
C GLY A 2 3.26 5.79 16.24
N SER A 3 4.16 4.90 15.79
CA SER A 3 4.89 5.09 14.52
C SER A 3 3.95 5.33 13.33
N THR A 4 2.72 4.84 13.40
CA THR A 4 1.65 5.10 12.41
C THR A 4 1.22 6.56 12.30
N THR A 5 1.57 7.42 13.27
CA THR A 5 1.33 8.86 13.18
C THR A 5 2.28 9.52 12.18
N VAL A 6 3.50 9.01 12.03
CA VAL A 6 4.60 9.64 11.28
C VAL A 6 5.13 8.73 10.15
N ASN A 7 4.25 7.96 9.52
CA ASN A 7 4.61 7.05 8.42
C ASN A 7 4.25 7.61 7.04
N TRP A 8 4.53 6.85 5.97
CA TRP A 8 4.24 7.27 4.60
C TRP A 8 2.86 6.84 4.07
N THR A 9 1.97 6.37 4.95
CA THR A 9 0.60 5.89 4.64
C THR A 9 0.50 4.72 3.66
N SER A 10 1.64 4.20 3.16
CA SER A 10 1.69 3.08 2.22
C SER A 10 1.08 1.83 2.84
N SER A 11 0.15 1.22 2.12
CA SER A 11 -0.58 0.02 2.55
C SER A 11 -0.48 -1.05 1.46
N PHE A 12 0.21 -2.14 1.77
CA PHE A 12 0.40 -3.28 0.86
C PHE A 12 -0.24 -4.52 1.47
N ARG A 13 -0.88 -5.33 0.62
CA ARG A 13 -1.15 -6.72 0.99
C ARG A 13 0.15 -7.51 0.90
N THR A 14 0.30 -8.50 1.77
CA THR A 14 1.45 -9.41 1.70
C THR A 14 1.44 -10.14 0.36
N PRO A 15 2.55 -10.12 -0.41
CA PRO A 15 2.62 -10.82 -1.69
C PRO A 15 2.49 -12.34 -1.53
N THR A 16 1.93 -13.00 -2.55
CA THR A 16 1.78 -14.46 -2.63
C THR A 16 3.08 -15.19 -2.33
N ALA A 17 4.18 -14.79 -2.97
CA ALA A 17 5.48 -15.44 -2.79
C ALA A 17 5.99 -15.38 -1.35
N THR A 18 5.68 -14.30 -0.62
CA THR A 18 6.03 -14.16 0.80
C THR A 18 5.20 -15.11 1.66
N LEU A 19 3.89 -15.19 1.41
CA LEU A 19 3.00 -16.12 2.09
C LEU A 19 3.40 -17.57 1.84
N ASP A 20 3.71 -17.94 0.60
CA ASP A 20 4.17 -19.28 0.22
C ASP A 20 5.49 -19.64 0.92
N TYR A 21 6.45 -18.71 0.95
CA TYR A 21 7.69 -18.90 1.68
C TYR A 21 7.45 -19.16 3.16
N TRP A 22 6.54 -18.41 3.80
CA TRP A 22 6.22 -18.61 5.21
C TRP A 22 5.53 -19.94 5.50
N ARG A 23 4.61 -20.36 4.64
CA ARG A 23 3.95 -21.66 4.72
C ARG A 23 4.98 -22.80 4.66
N ALA A 24 5.94 -22.70 3.75
CA ALA A 24 6.97 -23.71 3.55
C ALA A 24 7.98 -23.80 4.70
N ASN A 25 8.28 -22.69 5.38
CA ASN A 25 9.44 -22.61 6.29
C ASN A 25 9.10 -22.42 7.77
N PHE A 26 7.89 -21.96 8.13
CA PHE A 26 7.59 -21.52 9.51
C PHE A 26 6.33 -22.14 10.14
N ALA A 27 5.85 -23.28 9.64
CA ALA A 27 4.63 -23.94 10.14
C ALA A 27 3.37 -23.05 10.08
N LEU A 28 3.32 -22.11 9.13
CA LEU A 28 2.22 -21.16 8.93
C LEU A 28 1.24 -21.64 7.86
N ALA A 29 0.78 -22.89 7.92
CA ALA A 29 0.04 -23.55 6.82
C ALA A 29 -1.20 -22.79 6.33
N GLY A 30 -1.91 -22.08 7.23
CA GLY A 30 -3.10 -21.27 6.92
C GLY A 30 -2.85 -19.83 6.51
N TYR A 31 -1.60 -19.45 6.22
CA TYR A 31 -1.23 -18.11 5.74
C TYR A 31 -1.15 -18.12 4.21
N ASP A 32 -2.28 -18.34 3.54
CA ASP A 32 -2.45 -18.20 2.09
C ASP A 32 -3.34 -16.99 1.74
N ILE A 33 -3.40 -16.63 0.46
CA ILE A 33 -4.14 -15.44 0.00
C ILE A 33 -5.62 -15.56 0.32
N GLU A 34 -6.19 -16.73 0.09
CA GLU A 34 -7.62 -17.00 0.22
C GLU A 34 -8.05 -16.85 1.69
N THR A 35 -7.29 -17.44 2.61
CA THR A 35 -7.50 -17.37 4.05
C THR A 35 -7.27 -15.96 4.59
N MET A 36 -6.29 -15.24 4.03
CA MET A 36 -5.95 -13.86 4.43
C MET A 36 -6.87 -12.79 3.82
N ALA A 37 -7.55 -13.08 2.72
CA ALA A 37 -8.36 -12.11 1.97
C ALA A 37 -9.38 -11.37 2.85
N ARG A 38 -10.10 -12.10 3.72
CA ARG A 38 -11.10 -11.49 4.63
C ARG A 38 -10.47 -10.52 5.64
N TRP A 39 -9.26 -10.84 6.11
CA TRP A 39 -8.56 -10.04 7.09
C TRP A 39 -8.00 -8.76 6.44
N PHE A 40 -7.47 -8.89 5.23
CA PHE A 40 -7.07 -7.73 4.42
C PHE A 40 -8.25 -6.82 4.14
N ALA A 41 -9.38 -7.35 3.65
CA ALA A 41 -10.56 -6.55 3.37
C ALA A 41 -11.10 -5.81 4.61
N MET A 42 -11.14 -6.50 5.76
CA MET A 42 -11.58 -5.90 7.01
C MET A 42 -10.66 -4.75 7.46
N ILE A 43 -9.34 -4.96 7.47
CA ILE A 43 -8.42 -3.93 7.95
C ILE A 43 -8.33 -2.76 6.96
N GLU A 44 -8.42 -3.02 5.66
CA GLU A 44 -8.50 -1.99 4.62
C GLU A 44 -9.75 -1.12 4.83
N GLY A 45 -10.92 -1.72 5.07
CA GLY A 45 -12.14 -0.97 5.40
C GLY A 45 -12.00 -0.16 6.69
N ARG A 46 -11.49 -0.78 7.77
CA ARG A 46 -11.29 -0.11 9.06
C ARG A 46 -10.36 1.10 8.96
N LEU A 47 -9.29 0.99 8.18
CA LEU A 47 -8.26 2.02 8.05
C LEU A 47 -8.47 2.96 6.84
N ASN A 48 -9.58 2.83 6.12
CA ASN A 48 -9.86 3.61 4.91
C ASN A 48 -8.76 3.48 3.84
N VAL A 49 -8.23 2.26 3.65
CA VAL A 49 -7.25 1.98 2.61
C VAL A 49 -7.93 2.04 1.25
N SER A 50 -7.47 2.96 0.41
CA SER A 50 -8.01 3.17 -0.93
C SER A 50 -6.91 3.62 -1.89
N ASP A 51 -7.22 3.59 -3.19
CA ASP A 51 -6.32 4.13 -4.21
C ASP A 51 -6.22 5.64 -4.04
N TRP A 52 -5.04 6.19 -4.31
CA TRP A 52 -4.84 7.64 -4.25
C TRP A 52 -5.71 8.31 -5.33
N GLN A 53 -6.56 9.26 -4.94
CA GLN A 53 -7.52 9.91 -5.84
C GLN A 53 -6.95 11.08 -6.66
N ALA A 54 -6.01 11.85 -6.11
CA ALA A 54 -5.27 12.87 -6.88
C ALA A 54 -4.26 12.26 -7.87
N ALA A 55 -3.97 13.00 -8.93
CA ALA A 55 -2.93 12.64 -9.88
C ALA A 55 -1.53 12.62 -9.22
N PRO A 56 -0.61 11.75 -9.68
CA PRO A 56 0.79 11.84 -9.30
C PRO A 56 1.35 13.20 -9.73
N ASN A 57 2.35 13.71 -8.98
CA ASN A 57 3.12 14.85 -9.46
C ASN A 57 3.89 14.51 -10.74
N GLU A 58 4.33 15.53 -11.48
CA GLU A 58 4.99 15.34 -12.78
C GLU A 58 6.26 14.49 -12.69
N ASN A 59 7.01 14.57 -11.60
CA ASN A 59 8.21 13.75 -11.41
C ASN A 59 7.85 12.24 -11.36
N ASN A 60 6.81 11.88 -10.61
CA ASN A 60 6.34 10.50 -10.53
C ASN A 60 5.68 10.06 -11.84
N ASP A 61 4.95 10.94 -12.53
CA ASP A 61 4.36 10.59 -13.82
C ASP A 61 5.42 10.39 -14.92
N LEU A 62 6.50 11.17 -14.89
CA LEU A 62 7.64 10.98 -15.79
C LEU A 62 8.26 9.58 -15.60
N LEU A 63 8.45 9.15 -14.36
CA LEU A 63 8.94 7.79 -14.04
C LEU A 63 7.97 6.72 -14.53
N ARG A 64 6.66 6.90 -14.31
CA ARG A 64 5.62 5.98 -14.80
C ARG A 64 5.68 5.84 -16.33
N ARG A 65 5.71 6.96 -17.06
CA ARG A 65 5.82 6.96 -18.53
C ARG A 65 7.13 6.34 -19.02
N GLY A 66 8.23 6.54 -18.29
CA GLY A 66 9.51 5.88 -18.56
C GLY A 66 9.44 4.36 -18.39
N ALA A 67 8.85 3.89 -17.28
CA ALA A 67 8.64 2.48 -17.01
C ALA A 67 7.75 1.82 -18.08
N ASP A 68 6.65 2.49 -18.47
CA ASP A 68 5.74 2.01 -19.52
C ASP A 68 6.48 1.81 -20.86
N LYS A 69 7.36 2.75 -21.26
CA LYS A 69 8.18 2.63 -22.48
C LYS A 69 9.15 1.45 -22.45
N LEU A 70 9.60 1.06 -21.26
CA LEU A 70 10.52 -0.07 -21.05
C LEU A 70 9.79 -1.39 -20.81
N GLY A 71 8.45 -1.39 -20.79
CA GLY A 71 7.66 -2.57 -20.42
C GLY A 71 7.76 -2.97 -18.95
N ILE A 72 8.16 -2.04 -18.07
CA ILE A 72 8.28 -2.27 -16.63
C ILE A 72 6.94 -1.95 -15.98
N SER A 73 6.35 -2.92 -15.29
CA SER A 73 5.10 -2.73 -14.55
C SER A 73 5.26 -1.68 -13.46
N SER A 74 4.36 -0.70 -13.44
CA SER A 74 4.26 0.32 -12.40
C SER A 74 2.83 0.42 -11.89
N GLY A 75 2.63 0.99 -10.70
CA GLY A 75 1.31 1.09 -10.09
C GLY A 75 1.24 2.15 -8.99
N LEU A 76 0.03 2.49 -8.58
CA LEU A 76 -0.22 3.44 -7.49
C LEU A 76 -0.23 2.69 -6.15
N ILE A 77 0.41 3.28 -5.14
CA ILE A 77 0.41 2.74 -3.79
C ILE A 77 -0.95 3.06 -3.14
N ARG A 78 -1.63 2.05 -2.61
CA ARG A 78 -2.85 2.23 -1.81
C ARG A 78 -2.50 2.84 -0.45
N ARG A 79 -3.39 3.71 0.07
CA ARG A 79 -3.09 4.54 1.24
C ARG A 79 -4.21 4.53 2.26
N ASN A 80 -3.85 4.50 3.54
CA ASN A 80 -4.76 4.57 4.68
C ASN A 80 -5.06 6.02 5.11
N VAL A 81 -5.57 6.84 4.19
CA VAL A 81 -5.85 8.27 4.41
C VAL A 81 -7.34 8.57 4.24
N ARG A 82 -7.85 9.62 4.89
CA ARG A 82 -9.20 10.16 4.66
C ARG A 82 -9.07 11.59 4.14
N ALA A 83 -9.77 11.91 3.06
CA ALA A 83 -9.80 13.27 2.48
C ALA A 83 -8.41 13.92 2.36
N CYS A 84 -7.43 13.26 1.71
CA CYS A 84 -6.04 13.71 1.68
C CYS A 84 -5.89 15.11 1.03
N TRP A 85 -5.27 16.05 1.75
CA TRP A 85 -5.00 17.42 1.28
C TRP A 85 -3.77 17.56 0.36
N ASN A 86 -3.10 16.45 0.05
CA ASN A 86 -1.94 16.41 -0.84
C ASN A 86 -0.78 17.37 -0.45
N LEU A 87 -0.56 17.57 0.86
CA LEU A 87 0.41 18.54 1.39
C LEU A 87 1.88 18.08 1.33
N GLY A 88 2.15 16.79 1.08
CA GLY A 88 3.50 16.22 1.11
C GLY A 88 4.09 15.95 2.50
N TYR A 89 3.32 16.14 3.59
CA TYR A 89 3.78 16.06 4.98
C TYR A 89 3.59 14.69 5.67
N CYS A 90 3.39 13.60 4.92
CA CYS A 90 2.92 12.33 5.48
C CYS A 90 3.81 11.80 6.62
N GLY A 91 5.14 11.75 6.44
CA GLY A 91 6.04 11.24 7.48
C GLY A 91 6.34 12.17 8.64
N MET A 92 5.71 13.34 8.69
CA MET A 92 5.81 14.26 9.82
C MET A 92 4.54 14.27 10.68
N GLY A 93 3.52 13.51 10.28
CA GLY A 93 2.17 13.62 10.82
C GLY A 93 1.32 14.57 9.99
N CYS A 94 0.19 14.06 9.49
CA CYS A 94 -0.77 14.87 8.74
C CYS A 94 -1.44 15.88 9.69
N PRO A 95 -1.36 17.20 9.43
CA PRO A 95 -1.86 18.23 10.35
C PRO A 95 -3.38 18.49 10.24
N THR A 96 -4.10 17.67 9.47
CA THR A 96 -5.52 17.84 9.11
C THR A 96 -6.35 16.64 9.52
#